data_AF-A0A1H3SH71-F1
#
_entry.id   AF-A0A1H3SH71-F1
#
_cell.length_a   1.000
_cell.length_b   1.000
_cell.length_c   1.000
_cell.angle_alpha   90.00
_cell.angle_beta   90.00
_cell.angle_gamma   90.00
#
_symmetry.space_group_name_H-M   'P 1'
#
loop_
_entity.id
_entity.type
_entity.pdbx_description
1 polymer ?
#
loop_
_entity_poly.entity_id
_entity_poly.type
_entity_poly.pdbx_seq_one_letter_code
_entity_poly.pdbx_strand_id
1 'polypeptide(L)'
;MPTLAELESWLGPIRVTPAPIPHDCSDGFLAAYWRCPTAYLDNRLRAAMSPFQMLGDVSEGLTKLNDDLRSGDWTRRYGHLADLIELDCGYRFVTAG
;
A
#
# COMPACT_ATOMS: atom_id res chain seq x y z
N MET A 1 -9.79 -4.80 -14.22
CA MET A 1 -10.59 -3.75 -13.55
C MET A 1 -11.13 -2.83 -14.63
N PRO A 2 -12.38 -2.36 -14.55
CA PRO A 2 -12.91 -1.39 -15.51
C PRO A 2 -12.14 -0.07 -15.41
N THR A 3 -12.05 0.63 -16.54
CA THR A 3 -11.53 1.98 -16.65
C THR A 3 -12.52 3.00 -16.05
N LEU A 4 -12.04 4.22 -15.76
CA LEU A 4 -12.92 5.30 -15.30
C LEU A 4 -14.01 5.64 -16.33
N ALA A 5 -13.68 5.58 -17.63
CA ALA A 5 -14.65 5.80 -18.71
C ALA A 5 -15.74 4.73 -18.75
N GLU A 6 -15.38 3.46 -18.53
CA GLU A 6 -16.37 2.38 -18.41
C GLU A 6 -17.27 2.59 -17.19
N LEU A 7 -16.70 2.95 -16.03
CA LEU A 7 -17.47 3.26 -14.82
C LEU A 7 -18.45 4.42 -15.04
N GLU A 8 -18.01 5.51 -15.69
CA GLU A 8 -18.86 6.66 -16.03
C GLU A 8 -19.98 6.27 -17.00
N SER A 9 -19.68 5.42 -17.99
CA SER A 9 -20.69 4.93 -18.94
C SER A 9 -21.78 4.09 -18.27
N TRP A 10 -21.46 3.38 -17.19
CA TRP A 10 -22.39 2.49 -16.49
C TRP A 10 -23.16 3.19 -15.39
N LEU A 11 -22.51 4.11 -14.67
CA LEU A 11 -23.04 4.73 -13.46
C LEU A 11 -23.55 6.16 -13.69
N GLY A 12 -23.31 6.75 -14.86
CA GLY A 12 -23.52 8.18 -15.11
C GLY A 12 -22.33 9.02 -14.62
N PRO A 13 -22.49 10.34 -14.46
CA PRO A 13 -21.42 11.22 -14.01
C PRO A 13 -20.75 10.71 -12.73
N ILE A 14 -19.43 10.58 -12.76
CA ILE A 14 -18.64 10.14 -11.61
C ILE A 14 -17.72 11.26 -11.12
N ARG A 15 -17.46 11.25 -9.82
CA ARG A 15 -16.40 12.03 -9.18
C ARG A 15 -15.34 11.08 -8.65
N VAL A 16 -14.08 11.37 -8.97
CA VAL A 16 -12.92 10.64 -8.46
C VAL A 16 -12.19 11.53 -7.46
N THR A 17 -11.93 11.01 -6.26
CA THR A 17 -11.18 11.73 -5.22
C THR A 17 -10.03 10.88 -4.67
N PRO A 18 -8.88 11.48 -4.32
CA PRO A 18 -7.80 10.77 -3.63
C PRO A 18 -8.28 10.14 -2.33
N ALA A 19 -7.79 8.94 -2.04
CA ALA A 19 -7.97 8.25 -0.77
C ALA A 19 -6.57 8.00 -0.15
N PRO A 20 -5.94 9.01 0.47
CA PRO A 20 -4.67 8.82 1.14
C PRO A 20 -4.85 7.86 2.32
N ILE A 21 -3.80 7.10 2.62
CA ILE A 21 -3.83 6.06 3.66
C ILE A 21 -3.28 6.65 4.94
N PRO A 22 -4.07 6.71 6.04
CA PRO A 22 -3.58 7.14 7.34
C PRO A 22 -2.43 6.26 7.83
N HIS A 23 -1.51 6.86 8.57
CA HIS A 23 -0.35 6.14 9.09
C HIS A 23 -0.69 5.04 10.12
N ASP A 24 -1.90 5.06 10.67
CA ASP A 24 -2.45 4.14 11.67
C ASP A 24 -3.55 3.23 11.09
N CYS A 25 -3.63 3.11 9.76
CA CYS A 25 -4.58 2.24 9.10
C CYS A 25 -4.44 0.77 9.57
N SER A 26 -5.51 0.23 10.16
CA SER A 26 -5.54 -1.12 10.75
C SER A 26 -6.14 -2.19 9.84
N ASP A 27 -6.62 -1.82 8.64
CA ASP A 27 -7.33 -2.76 7.73
C ASP A 27 -6.40 -3.83 7.15
N GLY A 28 -5.11 -3.52 7.00
CA GLY A 28 -4.09 -4.50 6.67
C GLY A 28 -4.00 -4.87 5.18
N PHE A 29 -4.66 -4.13 4.28
CA PHE A 29 -4.42 -4.24 2.84
C PHE A 29 -2.98 -3.84 2.47
N LEU A 30 -2.57 -4.13 1.23
CA LEU A 30 -1.16 -4.06 0.80
C LEU A 30 -0.42 -2.79 1.25
N ALA A 31 -1.00 -1.61 1.03
CA ALA A 31 -0.36 -0.33 1.35
C ALA A 31 -0.64 0.19 2.77
N ALA A 32 -1.43 -0.51 3.59
CA ALA A 32 -1.79 -0.08 4.95
C ALA A 32 -0.57 0.13 5.85
N TYR A 33 0.51 -0.64 5.62
CA TYR A 33 1.73 -0.61 6.42
C TYR A 33 2.84 0.24 5.81
N TRP A 34 2.52 1.25 4.99
CA TRP A 34 3.52 2.08 4.31
C TRP A 34 4.54 2.75 5.26
N ARG A 35 4.14 3.09 6.49
CA ARG A 35 5.02 3.64 7.55
C ARG A 35 5.57 2.57 8.51
N CYS A 36 5.16 1.31 8.35
CA CYS A 36 5.57 0.19 9.19
C CYS A 36 6.18 -0.94 8.33
N PRO A 37 7.37 -0.71 7.74
CA PRO A 37 7.98 -1.66 6.80
C PRO A 37 8.26 -3.04 7.40
N THR A 38 8.47 -3.14 8.72
CA THR A 38 8.64 -4.43 9.42
C THR A 38 7.42 -5.33 9.32
N ALA A 39 6.22 -4.79 9.14
CA ALA A 39 4.99 -5.55 8.98
C ALA A 39 5.02 -6.47 7.76
N TYR A 40 5.70 -6.07 6.67
CA TYR A 40 5.86 -6.90 5.48
C TYR A 40 6.76 -8.12 5.71
N LEU A 41 7.57 -8.15 6.78
CA LEU A 41 8.35 -9.33 7.13
C LEU A 41 7.50 -10.41 7.81
N ASP A 42 6.35 -10.05 8.40
CA ASP A 42 5.44 -11.01 9.03
C ASP A 42 4.68 -11.81 7.96
N ASN A 43 4.92 -13.11 7.93
CA ASN A 43 4.25 -14.03 7.01
C ASN A 43 2.72 -14.04 7.19
N ARG A 44 2.20 -13.83 8.41
CA ARG A 44 0.77 -13.79 8.68
C ARG A 44 0.10 -12.58 8.02
N LEU A 45 0.75 -11.42 8.10
CA LEU A 45 0.25 -10.20 7.46
C LEU A 45 0.30 -10.30 5.94
N ARG A 46 1.41 -10.81 5.39
CA ARG A 46 1.52 -11.06 3.94
C ARG A 46 0.51 -12.09 3.44
N ALA A 47 0.17 -13.11 4.23
CA ALA A 47 -0.85 -14.09 3.84
C ALA A 47 -2.24 -13.48 3.64
N ALA A 48 -2.55 -12.37 4.34
CA ALA A 48 -3.80 -11.62 4.16
C ALA A 48 -3.77 -10.64 2.96
N MET A 49 -2.60 -10.45 2.32
CA MET A 49 -2.43 -9.53 1.19
C MET A 49 -2.45 -10.31 -0.13
N SER A 50 -3.55 -10.23 -0.88
CA SER A 50 -3.70 -10.94 -2.16
C SER A 50 -2.55 -10.73 -3.16
N PRO A 51 -1.88 -9.56 -3.26
CA PRO A 51 -0.74 -9.41 -4.18
C PRO A 51 0.41 -10.34 -3.85
N PHE A 52 0.69 -10.62 -2.57
CA PHE A 52 1.73 -11.58 -2.17
C PHE A 52 1.40 -13.02 -2.55
N GLN A 53 0.12 -13.34 -2.79
CA GLN A 53 -0.30 -14.66 -3.31
C GLN A 53 -0.13 -14.76 -4.84
N MET A 54 -0.10 -13.60 -5.52
CA MET A 54 0.11 -13.52 -6.97
C MET A 54 1.59 -13.41 -7.34
N LEU A 55 2.39 -12.88 -6.43
CA LEU A 55 3.85 -12.87 -6.55
C LEU A 55 4.36 -14.31 -6.38
N GLY A 56 5.40 -14.66 -7.15
CA GLY A 56 6.12 -15.92 -6.97
C GLY A 56 6.99 -15.90 -5.72
N ASP A 57 8.26 -16.29 -5.86
CA ASP A 57 9.19 -16.18 -4.75
C ASP A 57 9.51 -14.70 -4.43
N VAL A 58 9.25 -14.31 -3.18
CA VAL A 58 9.52 -12.97 -2.64
C VAL A 58 10.70 -12.94 -1.67
N SER A 59 11.40 -14.07 -1.48
CA SER A 59 12.43 -14.25 -0.45
C SER A 59 13.59 -13.27 -0.61
N GLU A 60 14.01 -12.98 -1.84
CA GLU A 60 15.06 -11.99 -2.13
C GLU A 60 14.65 -10.59 -1.65
N GLY A 61 13.44 -10.15 -1.99
CA GLY A 61 12.91 -8.85 -1.59
C GLY A 61 12.75 -8.71 -0.08
N LEU A 62 12.29 -9.78 0.59
CA LEU A 62 12.16 -9.80 2.05
C LEU A 62 13.52 -9.80 2.75
N THR A 63 14.51 -10.53 2.22
CA THR A 63 15.88 -10.54 2.74
C THR A 63 16.48 -9.14 2.66
N LYS A 64 16.37 -8.49 1.48
CA LYS A 64 16.83 -7.13 1.28
C LYS A 64 16.16 -6.15 2.24
N LEU A 65 14.84 -6.24 2.39
CA LEU A 65 14.09 -5.38 3.31
C LEU A 65 14.57 -5.57 4.75
N ASN A 66 14.74 -6.81 5.19
CA ASN A 66 15.24 -7.12 6.53
C ASN A 66 16.65 -6.56 6.75
N ASP A 67 17.54 -6.71 5.78
CA ASP A 67 18.91 -6.20 5.85
C ASP A 67 18.94 -4.67 5.90
N ASP A 68 18.15 -4.01 5.05
CA ASP A 68 18.01 -2.55 5.01
C ASP A 68 17.44 -1.99 6.33
N LEU A 69 16.52 -2.71 6.97
CA LEU A 69 15.98 -2.34 8.28
C LEU A 69 17.01 -2.53 9.40
N ARG A 70 17.78 -3.63 9.36
CA ARG A 70 18.84 -3.93 10.35
C ARG A 70 20.01 -2.96 10.25
N SER A 71 20.41 -2.58 9.04
CA SER A 71 21.53 -1.65 8.82
C SER A 71 21.12 -0.18 9.04
N GLY A 72 19.82 0.12 9.03
CA GLY A 72 19.30 1.48 9.06
C GLY A 72 19.28 2.16 7.68
N ASP A 73 19.64 1.45 6.60
CA ASP A 73 19.59 1.97 5.23
C ASP A 73 18.17 2.30 4.76
N TRP A 74 17.18 1.59 5.28
CA TRP A 74 15.78 1.94 5.05
C TRP A 74 15.48 3.31 5.65
N THR A 75 15.79 3.53 6.93
CA THR A 75 15.57 4.80 7.63
C THR A 75 16.36 5.95 7.00
N ARG A 76 17.59 5.69 6.56
CA ARG A 76 18.41 6.70 5.86
C ARG A 76 17.77 7.18 4.55
N ARG A 77 17.09 6.29 3.82
CA ARG A 77 16.43 6.62 2.53
C ARG A 77 15.01 7.13 2.70
N TYR A 78 14.26 6.53 3.62
CA TYR A 78 12.81 6.68 3.74
C TYR A 78 12.34 7.21 5.10
N GLY A 79 13.27 7.63 5.98
CA GLY A 79 12.95 8.12 7.33
C GLY A 79 12.02 9.32 7.34
N HIS A 80 12.01 10.13 6.28
CA HIS A 80 11.07 11.25 6.10
C HIS A 80 9.59 10.79 6.07
N LEU A 81 9.32 9.53 5.74
CA LEU A 81 7.97 8.96 5.82
C LEU A 81 7.44 8.92 7.27
N ALA A 82 8.34 8.93 8.26
CA ALA A 82 7.93 8.95 9.66
C ALA A 82 7.26 10.28 10.07
N ASP A 83 7.40 11.35 9.29
CA ASP A 83 6.79 12.65 9.58
C ASP A 83 5.42 12.82 8.91
N LEU A 84 5.04 11.88 8.05
CA LEU A 84 3.76 11.91 7.34
C LEU A 84 2.64 11.29 8.20
N ILE A 85 1.48 11.93 8.17
CA ILE A 85 0.26 11.41 8.80
C ILE A 85 -0.59 10.56 7.84
N GLU A 86 -0.43 10.77 6.54
CA GLU A 86 -1.09 10.02 5.48
C GLU A 86 -0.21 9.99 4.23
N LEU A 87 -0.41 8.98 3.37
CA LEU A 87 0.33 8.83 2.12
C LEU A 87 -0.62 8.47 0.96
N ASP A 88 -0.54 9.21 -0.15
CA ASP A 88 -1.23 8.81 -1.39
C ASP A 88 -0.48 7.66 -2.07
N CYS A 89 -0.99 6.44 -1.89
CA CYS A 89 -0.49 5.24 -2.57
C CYS A 89 -1.27 4.89 -3.86
N GLY A 90 -2.04 5.83 -4.41
CA GLY A 90 -2.80 5.66 -5.65
C GLY A 90 -4.24 5.18 -5.47
N TYR A 91 -4.73 5.05 -4.25
CA TYR A 91 -6.12 4.67 -3.96
C TYR A 91 -7.07 5.84 -4.25
N ARG A 92 -8.24 5.54 -4.81
CA ARG A 92 -9.23 6.55 -5.21
C ARG A 92 -10.62 6.12 -4.78
N PHE A 93 -11.42 7.06 -4.29
CA PHE A 93 -12.87 6.90 -4.20
C PHE A 93 -13.50 7.33 -5.51
N VAL A 94 -14.39 6.49 -6.04
CA VAL A 94 -15.24 6.81 -7.19
C VAL A 94 -16.68 6.85 -6.71
N THR A 95 -17.33 8.00 -6.84
CA THR A 95 -18.71 8.22 -6.38
C THR A 95 -19.57 8.68 -7.56
N ALA A 96 -20.75 8.09 -7.73
CA ALA A 96 -21.76 8.52 -8.70
C ALA A 96 -22.85 9.35 -8.01
N GLY A 97 -23.43 10.32 -8.70
CA GLY A 97 -24.49 11.20 -8.18
C GLY A 97 -25.15 12.04 -9.26
#